data_AF-A0A6P7JHT6-F1
#
_entry.id   AF-A0A6P7JHT6-F1
#
_cell.length_a   1.000
_cell.length_b   1.000
_cell.length_c   1.000
_cell.angle_alpha   90.00
_cell.angle_beta   90.00
_cell.angle_gamma   90.00
#
_symmetry.space_group_name_H-M   'P 1'
#
loop_
_entity.id
_entity.type
_entity.pdbx_description
1 polymer ?
#
loop_
_entity_poly.entity_id
_entity_poly.type
_entity_poly.pdbx_seq_one_letter_code
_entity_poly.pdbx_strand_id
1 'polypeptide(L)'
;MEYIDVDMNEEELKDLDRYHIFLSTQGTQVECVEANQNQAQPHTEGAGGQWETEPSASEACQSGPLEKCQGENDGVHRFDAPNLVVLINNKAPSVLAEYEKSGTLSLASRKLLVRTGVSDLVERRGFYPSNADKLMLAKSITTIFPSLKIKIQEANEGFEHFYDPVSHCGFIELKLRNLRRNLHEDQRRYRKRGKSSEASGVAITLQAISEGEEESAKDWITATKRIRPSPENLTSIKMGMQKTFNNRRFWISSQSPTVEEILQEYPRFVDMPYLIDAEFARMFPGKEDLFLRKWEGHIVPKLLKVATLENENDPSEPSVGEEIDESRCFRALKLLTRYLPPTASGRSKGWTKCSVKSALSYILEVKPTGTSIPSLLQGSLEAAAGAAGVHQPKLVCIGHPSTTAQYIIVARNDKVAIPLQDEGLTCALDKLFKMLWVCNVAYPVQLESVYSFFEHVYDMPISGAKRSKVLELIAKLQALV
;
A
#
# COMPACT_ATOMS: atom_id res chain seq x y z
N MET A 1 54.06 -4.49 -19.55
CA MET A 1 52.82 -4.88 -20.27
C MET A 1 51.70 -4.16 -19.58
N GLU A 2 51.05 -3.31 -20.35
CA GLU A 2 50.28 -2.17 -19.90
C GLU A 2 48.94 -2.55 -19.26
N TYR A 3 48.62 -1.76 -18.25
CA TYR A 3 47.37 -1.68 -17.51
C TYR A 3 46.26 -1.18 -18.44
N ILE A 4 45.09 -1.83 -18.45
CA ILE A 4 43.87 -1.24 -18.98
C ILE A 4 42.87 -1.17 -17.82
N ASP A 5 42.78 0.02 -17.23
CA ASP A 5 41.65 0.46 -16.43
C ASP A 5 40.39 0.46 -17.30
N VAL A 6 39.31 -0.12 -16.79
CA VAL A 6 37.95 0.20 -17.24
C VAL A 6 37.16 0.59 -16.00
N ASP A 7 37.41 1.81 -15.55
CA ASP A 7 36.51 2.56 -14.69
C ASP A 7 35.20 2.78 -15.47
N MET A 8 34.17 2.03 -15.11
CA MET A 8 32.80 2.29 -15.55
C MET A 8 32.26 3.49 -14.76
N ASN A 9 32.46 4.68 -15.33
CA ASN A 9 32.04 5.97 -14.78
C ASN A 9 30.51 6.03 -14.55
N GLU A 10 30.09 6.55 -13.40
CA GLU A 10 28.68 6.87 -13.04
C GLU A 10 27.97 7.86 -13.99
N GLU A 11 28.68 8.40 -14.99
CA GLU A 11 28.11 9.25 -16.05
C GLU A 11 27.45 8.46 -17.19
N GLU A 12 27.81 7.19 -17.45
CA GLU A 12 27.17 6.39 -18.52
C GLU A 12 25.72 5.96 -18.18
N LEU A 13 25.34 5.99 -16.90
CA LEU A 13 23.96 5.75 -16.46
C LEU A 13 23.05 6.99 -16.59
N LYS A 14 23.61 8.16 -16.90
CA LYS A 14 22.86 9.41 -17.11
C LYS A 14 22.64 9.76 -18.59
N ASP A 15 23.35 9.12 -19.52
CA ASP A 15 23.21 9.42 -20.96
C ASP A 15 22.14 8.58 -21.68
N LEU A 16 21.45 7.67 -20.98
CA LEU A 16 20.30 6.92 -21.51
C LEU A 16 18.96 7.69 -21.46
N ASP A 17 18.95 8.90 -20.89
CA ASP A 17 17.79 9.82 -20.88
C ASP A 17 17.82 10.83 -22.06
N ARG A 18 18.74 10.67 -23.03
CA ARG A 18 18.92 11.60 -24.15
C ARG A 18 18.50 11.00 -25.50
N TYR A 19 17.23 10.65 -25.65
CA TYR A 19 16.58 10.52 -26.97
C TYR A 19 15.32 11.38 -27.02
N HIS A 20 15.55 12.69 -27.06
CA HIS A 20 14.66 13.63 -27.73
C HIS A 20 15.18 13.82 -29.16
N ILE A 21 14.25 14.00 -30.11
CA ILE A 21 14.39 14.41 -31.53
C ILE A 21 14.27 13.25 -32.53
N PHE A 22 13.11 13.13 -33.18
CA PHE A 22 12.79 13.65 -34.52
C PHE A 22 11.24 13.76 -34.57
N LEU A 23 10.63 14.88 -34.97
CA LEU A 23 10.59 15.38 -36.34
C LEU A 23 10.52 16.92 -36.38
N SER A 24 11.42 17.49 -37.18
CA SER A 24 11.30 18.82 -37.79
C SER A 24 10.59 18.66 -39.14
N THR A 25 9.56 19.46 -39.37
CA THR A 25 9.29 20.05 -40.70
C THR A 25 8.59 21.40 -40.51
N GLN A 26 9.36 22.46 -40.78
CA GLN A 26 9.01 23.76 -41.39
C GLN A 26 7.73 24.46 -40.90
N GLY A 27 7.82 25.54 -40.11
CA GLY A 27 8.15 26.90 -40.56
C GLY A 27 6.91 27.75 -40.26
N THR A 28 6.93 28.77 -39.40
CA THR A 28 7.40 30.13 -39.70
C THR A 28 7.32 30.92 -38.39
N GLN A 29 8.33 31.74 -38.12
CA GLN A 29 8.41 32.69 -37.00
C GLN A 29 7.31 33.76 -37.11
N VAL A 30 6.66 34.12 -35.99
CA VAL A 30 6.40 35.53 -35.61
C VAL A 30 6.40 35.64 -34.08
N GLU A 31 7.01 36.73 -33.62
CA GLU A 31 7.37 37.12 -32.26
C GLU A 31 6.20 37.43 -31.29
N CYS A 32 6.52 37.17 -30.02
CA CYS A 32 6.24 37.93 -28.80
C CYS A 32 5.27 39.12 -28.86
N VAL A 33 4.30 39.17 -27.93
CA VAL A 33 4.12 40.30 -26.98
C VAL A 33 3.48 39.77 -25.69
N GLU A 34 4.15 40.01 -24.57
CA GLU A 34 3.59 39.97 -23.20
C GLU A 34 2.64 41.14 -22.97
N ALA A 35 1.49 40.92 -22.33
CA ALA A 35 0.85 41.97 -21.54
C ALA A 35 0.02 41.40 -20.39
N ASN A 36 0.46 41.84 -19.22
CA ASN A 36 -0.02 41.64 -17.86
C ASN A 36 -1.45 42.18 -17.60
N GLN A 37 -2.09 41.55 -16.60
CA GLN A 37 -2.82 42.17 -15.48
C GLN A 37 -4.02 43.11 -15.72
N ASN A 38 -5.18 42.70 -15.18
CA ASN A 38 -5.93 43.30 -14.05
C ASN A 38 -7.43 42.99 -14.21
N GLN A 39 -8.05 42.27 -13.28
CA GLN A 39 -8.59 42.72 -11.98
C GLN A 39 -9.78 43.69 -12.06
N ALA A 40 -10.77 43.32 -11.23
CA ALA A 40 -11.81 44.12 -10.60
C ALA A 40 -13.17 44.25 -11.32
N GLN A 41 -14.15 43.58 -10.71
CA GLN A 41 -15.57 43.99 -10.63
C GLN A 41 -15.68 45.39 -9.98
N PRO A 42 -16.87 46.06 -9.97
CA PRO A 42 -17.89 45.76 -8.95
C PRO A 42 -19.37 45.95 -9.35
N HIS A 43 -20.22 45.13 -8.71
CA HIS A 43 -21.54 45.38 -8.10
C HIS A 43 -22.51 46.44 -8.62
N THR A 44 -23.80 46.07 -8.77
CA THR A 44 -24.97 46.46 -7.91
C THR A 44 -26.26 45.81 -8.45
N GLU A 45 -26.99 45.01 -7.65
CA GLU A 45 -28.34 45.28 -7.06
C GLU A 45 -29.47 45.55 -8.09
N GLY A 46 -30.66 44.95 -8.09
CA GLY A 46 -31.34 44.00 -7.20
C GLY A 46 -32.78 43.71 -7.67
N ALA A 47 -33.51 42.95 -6.83
CA ALA A 47 -34.98 42.82 -6.71
C ALA A 47 -35.80 42.01 -7.75
N GLY A 48 -36.26 40.83 -7.30
CA GLY A 48 -37.69 40.54 -7.03
C GLY A 48 -38.61 40.12 -8.19
N GLY A 49 -39.20 38.92 -8.09
CA GLY A 49 -40.41 38.55 -8.83
C GLY A 49 -40.58 37.04 -9.02
N GLN A 50 -41.52 36.45 -8.29
CA GLN A 50 -41.98 35.06 -8.40
C GLN A 50 -43.42 35.09 -8.94
N TRP A 51 -43.81 34.04 -9.68
CA TRP A 51 -45.15 33.47 -10.03
C TRP A 51 -45.05 32.95 -11.48
N GLU A 52 -45.01 31.64 -11.75
CA GLU A 52 -46.04 30.59 -11.73
C GLU A 52 -46.28 30.07 -13.18
N THR A 53 -46.42 28.74 -13.28
CA THR A 53 -47.10 27.94 -14.33
C THR A 53 -46.42 27.61 -15.69
N GLU A 54 -46.20 26.31 -15.86
CA GLU A 54 -46.07 25.46 -17.08
C GLU A 54 -47.12 25.73 -18.18
N PRO A 55 -46.98 25.26 -19.47
CA PRO A 55 -46.60 23.89 -19.84
C PRO A 55 -45.89 23.61 -21.20
N SER A 56 -45.41 22.35 -21.30
CA SER A 56 -45.39 21.46 -22.49
C SER A 56 -44.69 21.89 -23.79
N ALA A 57 -43.61 21.17 -24.14
CA ALA A 57 -43.49 20.56 -25.47
C ALA A 57 -42.45 19.43 -25.47
N SER A 58 -42.96 18.22 -25.69
CA SER A 58 -42.25 17.01 -26.08
C SER A 58 -41.63 17.15 -27.47
N GLU A 59 -40.37 16.75 -27.64
CA GLU A 59 -39.91 16.19 -28.91
C GLU A 59 -38.95 15.03 -28.66
N ALA A 60 -39.39 13.86 -29.11
CA ALA A 60 -38.64 12.62 -29.19
C ALA A 60 -38.18 12.42 -30.64
N CYS A 61 -36.94 11.95 -30.84
CA CYS A 61 -36.47 11.13 -31.97
C CYS A 61 -35.07 10.62 -31.59
N GLN A 62 -34.93 9.43 -31.00
CA GLN A 62 -34.78 8.11 -31.64
C GLN A 62 -33.65 7.97 -32.68
N SER A 63 -32.71 7.09 -32.30
CA SER A 63 -32.07 6.02 -33.10
C SER A 63 -30.98 6.34 -34.12
N GLY A 64 -29.82 5.69 -33.93
CA GLY A 64 -28.86 5.38 -35.00
C GLY A 64 -27.41 5.15 -34.52
N PRO A 65 -26.93 3.90 -34.42
CA PRO A 65 -25.56 3.55 -34.02
C PRO A 65 -24.60 3.56 -35.22
N LEU A 66 -23.38 4.08 -35.03
CA LEU A 66 -22.26 3.90 -35.96
C LEU A 66 -21.20 2.99 -35.34
N GLU A 67 -21.48 1.69 -35.32
CA GLU A 67 -20.45 0.68 -35.44
C GLU A 67 -20.16 0.48 -36.92
N LYS A 68 -18.95 0.85 -37.37
CA LYS A 68 -18.35 0.31 -38.58
C LYS A 68 -16.96 -0.21 -38.26
N CYS A 69 -16.91 -1.55 -38.22
CA CYS A 69 -15.85 -2.43 -38.66
C CYS A 69 -14.54 -1.77 -39.10
N GLN A 70 -13.48 -2.02 -38.35
CA GLN A 70 -12.13 -2.18 -38.89
C GLN A 70 -11.51 -3.42 -38.23
N GLY A 71 -11.86 -4.58 -38.77
CA GLY A 71 -10.96 -5.73 -38.78
C GLY A 71 -10.09 -5.66 -40.03
N GLU A 72 -8.89 -6.21 -39.92
CA GLU A 72 -7.92 -6.48 -40.99
C GLU A 72 -6.97 -5.32 -41.37
N ASN A 73 -5.94 -5.08 -40.53
CA ASN A 73 -4.53 -5.22 -40.94
C ASN A 73 -3.54 -5.08 -39.74
N ASP A 74 -3.66 -5.86 -38.67
CA ASP A 74 -2.97 -5.57 -37.39
C ASP A 74 -2.01 -6.67 -36.89
N GLY A 75 -1.45 -7.48 -37.81
CA GLY A 75 -0.51 -8.56 -37.46
C GLY A 75 0.87 -8.08 -36.96
N VAL A 76 1.27 -6.85 -37.29
CA VAL A 76 2.62 -6.31 -37.01
C VAL A 76 2.67 -5.48 -35.72
N HIS A 77 1.52 -5.07 -35.18
CA HIS A 77 1.43 -4.16 -34.04
C HIS A 77 0.90 -4.81 -32.75
N ARG A 78 0.93 -6.15 -32.67
CA ARG A 78 0.43 -6.89 -31.50
C ARG A 78 1.52 -7.06 -30.44
N PHE A 79 1.17 -6.83 -29.17
CA PHE A 79 2.06 -7.03 -28.01
C PHE A 79 2.10 -8.51 -27.57
N ASP A 80 2.22 -9.42 -28.53
CA ASP A 80 2.27 -10.86 -28.28
C ASP A 80 3.67 -11.35 -27.90
N ALA A 81 3.76 -12.59 -27.42
CA ALA A 81 5.01 -13.17 -26.93
C ALA A 81 6.12 -13.23 -28.00
N PRO A 82 5.89 -13.66 -29.25
CA PRO A 82 6.94 -13.70 -30.27
C PRO A 82 7.56 -12.32 -30.55
N ASN A 83 6.73 -11.28 -30.72
CA ASN A 83 7.23 -9.93 -30.97
C ASN A 83 7.99 -9.38 -29.76
N LEU A 84 7.56 -9.72 -28.54
CA LEU A 84 8.26 -9.34 -27.33
C LEU A 84 9.62 -10.04 -27.19
N VAL A 85 9.78 -11.30 -27.61
CA VAL A 85 11.10 -11.98 -27.65
C VAL A 85 12.06 -11.25 -28.58
N VAL A 86 11.61 -10.90 -29.80
CA VAL A 86 12.43 -10.14 -30.76
C VAL A 86 12.84 -8.79 -30.17
N LEU A 87 11.90 -8.08 -29.53
CA LEU A 87 12.17 -6.81 -28.86
C LEU A 87 13.22 -6.97 -27.75
N ILE A 88 13.12 -8.02 -26.92
CA ILE A 88 14.07 -8.26 -25.83
C ILE A 88 15.45 -8.61 -26.39
N ASN A 89 15.55 -9.46 -27.41
CA ASN A 89 16.84 -9.75 -28.05
C ASN A 89 17.54 -8.49 -28.58
N ASN A 90 16.77 -7.54 -29.13
CA ASN A 90 17.34 -6.32 -29.69
C ASN A 90 17.68 -5.27 -28.63
N LYS A 91 16.83 -5.07 -27.61
CA LYS A 91 16.94 -3.96 -26.65
C LYS A 91 17.45 -4.38 -25.26
N ALA A 92 17.39 -5.66 -24.91
CA ALA A 92 17.76 -6.18 -23.59
C ALA A 92 18.15 -7.67 -23.61
N PRO A 93 19.11 -8.09 -24.46
CA PRO A 93 19.45 -9.52 -24.65
C PRO A 93 19.92 -10.20 -23.36
N SER A 94 20.51 -9.44 -22.43
CA SER A 94 20.92 -9.93 -21.11
C SER A 94 19.78 -10.54 -20.30
N VAL A 95 18.53 -10.09 -20.50
CA VAL A 95 17.35 -10.63 -19.80
C VAL A 95 17.11 -12.09 -20.19
N LEU A 96 17.17 -12.41 -21.49
CA LEU A 96 16.97 -13.78 -21.96
C LEU A 96 18.14 -14.67 -21.56
N ALA A 97 19.38 -14.17 -21.71
CA ALA A 97 20.57 -14.90 -21.31
C ALA A 97 20.59 -15.25 -19.81
N GLU A 98 20.18 -14.33 -18.94
CA GLU A 98 20.06 -14.60 -17.50
C GLU A 98 18.98 -15.64 -17.20
N TYR A 99 17.84 -15.57 -17.90
CA TYR A 99 16.75 -16.51 -17.73
C TYR A 99 17.13 -17.92 -18.18
N GLU A 100 17.81 -18.07 -19.31
CA GLU A 100 18.32 -19.34 -19.81
C GLU A 100 19.31 -19.96 -18.82
N LYS A 101 20.15 -19.14 -18.18
CA LYS A 101 21.15 -19.60 -17.21
C LYS A 101 20.54 -20.00 -15.86
N SER A 102 19.58 -19.23 -15.35
CA SER A 102 19.12 -19.35 -13.96
C SER A 102 17.69 -19.87 -13.79
N GLY A 103 16.91 -19.93 -14.87
CA GLY A 103 15.49 -20.27 -14.84
C GLY A 103 14.59 -19.19 -14.22
N THR A 104 15.15 -18.04 -13.82
CA THR A 104 14.44 -16.91 -13.23
C THR A 104 15.11 -15.60 -13.61
N LEU A 105 14.62 -14.48 -13.08
CA LEU A 105 15.23 -13.16 -13.27
C LEU A 105 15.48 -12.48 -11.93
N SER A 106 16.63 -11.85 -11.81
CA SER A 106 16.99 -10.89 -10.77
C SER A 106 16.07 -9.67 -10.80
N LEU A 107 16.06 -8.92 -9.69
CA LEU A 107 15.29 -7.68 -9.59
C LEU A 107 15.70 -6.65 -10.67
N ALA A 108 16.99 -6.59 -11.00
CA ALA A 108 17.51 -5.69 -12.02
C ALA A 108 16.95 -6.06 -13.41
N SER A 109 17.01 -7.33 -13.79
CA SER A 109 16.52 -7.80 -15.09
C SER A 109 15.00 -7.77 -15.21
N ARG A 110 14.25 -8.01 -14.12
CA ARG A 110 12.79 -7.78 -14.10
C ARG A 110 12.43 -6.31 -14.36
N LYS A 111 13.16 -5.37 -13.75
CA LYS A 111 12.98 -3.93 -14.01
C LYS A 111 13.33 -3.55 -15.44
N LEU A 112 14.39 -4.14 -16.01
CA LEU A 112 14.79 -3.93 -17.40
C LEU A 112 13.71 -4.46 -18.35
N LEU A 113 13.23 -5.69 -18.14
CA LEU A 113 12.15 -6.30 -18.91
C LEU A 113 10.88 -5.42 -18.96
N VAL A 114 10.38 -4.98 -17.80
CA VAL A 114 9.19 -4.10 -17.74
C VAL A 114 9.46 -2.78 -18.44
N ARG A 115 10.66 -2.21 -18.28
CA ARG A 115 11.04 -0.96 -18.95
C ARG A 115 11.05 -1.11 -20.46
N THR A 116 11.66 -2.16 -20.99
CA THR A 116 11.74 -2.46 -22.41
C THR A 116 10.34 -2.62 -23.02
N GLY A 117 9.48 -3.44 -22.39
CA GLY A 117 8.11 -3.63 -22.86
C GLY A 117 7.27 -2.35 -22.80
N VAL A 118 7.37 -1.55 -21.73
CA VAL A 118 6.63 -0.29 -21.62
C VAL A 118 7.14 0.76 -22.61
N SER A 119 8.45 0.80 -22.90
CA SER A 119 9.00 1.72 -23.90
C SER A 119 8.44 1.44 -25.29
N ASP A 120 8.42 0.18 -25.74
CA ASP A 120 7.81 -0.21 -27.02
C ASP A 120 6.30 0.09 -27.06
N LEU A 121 5.62 -0.12 -25.93
CA LEU A 121 4.19 0.17 -25.81
C LEU A 121 3.88 1.68 -25.91
N VAL A 122 4.76 2.53 -25.38
CA VAL A 122 4.68 3.99 -25.55
C VAL A 122 5.06 4.43 -26.97
N GLU A 123 6.07 3.80 -27.57
CA GLU A 123 6.52 4.08 -28.93
C GLU A 123 5.39 3.82 -29.95
N ARG A 124 4.60 2.76 -29.76
CA ARG A 124 3.51 2.38 -30.67
C ARG A 124 2.15 3.02 -30.35
N ARG A 125 1.81 3.22 -29.08
CA ARG A 125 0.46 3.65 -28.65
C ARG A 125 0.45 4.98 -27.89
N GLY A 126 1.60 5.64 -27.75
CA GLY A 126 1.77 6.85 -26.96
C GLY A 126 1.69 6.61 -25.45
N PHE A 127 1.65 7.69 -24.66
CA PHE A 127 1.69 7.60 -23.20
C PHE A 127 0.41 7.05 -22.54
N TYR A 128 -0.68 6.86 -23.30
CA TYR A 128 -1.99 6.40 -22.82
C TYR A 128 -2.48 5.15 -23.56
N PRO A 129 -1.72 4.05 -23.50
CA PRO A 129 -2.11 2.77 -24.10
C PRO A 129 -3.41 2.23 -23.48
N SER A 130 -4.14 1.42 -24.26
CA SER A 130 -5.41 0.83 -23.83
C SER A 130 -5.21 -0.21 -22.72
N ASN A 131 -6.28 -0.57 -22.02
CA ASN A 131 -6.23 -1.68 -21.05
C ASN A 131 -5.91 -3.02 -21.73
N ALA A 132 -6.38 -3.22 -22.97
CA ALA A 132 -6.09 -4.40 -23.78
C ALA A 132 -4.59 -4.51 -24.11
N ASP A 133 -3.94 -3.41 -24.48
CA ASP A 133 -2.50 -3.39 -24.78
C ASP A 133 -1.67 -3.78 -23.56
N LYS A 134 -1.97 -3.18 -22.40
CA LYS A 134 -1.29 -3.47 -21.13
C LYS A 134 -1.48 -4.92 -20.70
N LEU A 135 -2.70 -5.45 -20.88
CA LEU A 135 -3.03 -6.83 -20.57
C LEU A 135 -2.29 -7.81 -21.48
N MET A 136 -2.23 -7.54 -22.79
CA MET A 136 -1.45 -8.36 -23.73
C MET A 136 0.02 -8.39 -23.35
N LEU A 137 0.62 -7.22 -23.05
CA LEU A 137 2.03 -7.17 -22.61
C LEU A 137 2.25 -8.00 -21.33
N ALA A 138 1.36 -7.89 -20.33
CA ALA A 138 1.46 -8.68 -19.10
C ALA A 138 1.38 -10.19 -19.36
N LYS A 139 0.41 -10.64 -20.16
CA LYS A 139 0.26 -12.06 -20.53
C LYS A 139 1.47 -12.57 -21.31
N SER A 140 1.98 -11.78 -22.26
CA SER A 140 3.17 -12.11 -23.06
C SER A 140 4.41 -12.28 -22.19
N ILE A 141 4.64 -11.38 -21.22
CA ILE A 141 5.74 -11.53 -20.24
C ILE A 141 5.64 -12.87 -19.52
N THR A 142 4.48 -13.21 -18.94
CA THR A 142 4.32 -14.48 -18.22
C THR A 142 4.35 -15.72 -19.12
N THR A 143 4.15 -15.54 -20.43
CA THR A 143 4.26 -16.63 -21.42
C THR A 143 5.72 -16.93 -21.74
N ILE A 144 6.55 -15.90 -21.91
CA ILE A 144 7.98 -16.03 -22.19
C ILE A 144 8.74 -16.47 -20.93
N PHE A 145 8.35 -15.94 -19.77
CA PHE A 145 8.98 -16.20 -18.49
C PHE A 145 8.01 -16.88 -17.51
N PRO A 146 7.68 -18.17 -17.69
CA PRO A 146 6.73 -18.88 -16.82
C PRO A 146 7.06 -18.81 -15.32
N SER A 147 8.34 -18.74 -14.93
CA SER A 147 8.72 -18.65 -13.51
C SER A 147 8.41 -17.30 -12.86
N LEU A 148 8.04 -16.29 -13.65
CA LEU A 148 7.54 -15.00 -13.15
C LEU A 148 6.04 -15.00 -12.92
N LYS A 149 5.33 -16.10 -13.24
CA LYS A 149 3.89 -16.20 -13.03
C LYS A 149 3.58 -16.36 -11.54
N ILE A 150 2.81 -15.44 -10.96
CA ILE A 150 2.51 -15.41 -9.52
C ILE A 150 1.05 -15.79 -9.29
N LYS A 151 0.81 -17.05 -8.93
CA LYS A 151 -0.53 -17.53 -8.54
C LYS A 151 -0.64 -17.60 -7.02
N ILE A 152 -1.38 -16.65 -6.43
CA ILE A 152 -1.60 -16.59 -4.97
C ILE A 152 -2.97 -17.15 -4.56
N GLN A 153 -3.96 -17.11 -5.46
CA GLN A 153 -5.30 -17.68 -5.28
C GLN A 153 -5.67 -18.47 -6.54
N GLU A 154 -6.54 -19.48 -6.42
CA GLU A 154 -6.96 -20.34 -7.54
C GLU A 154 -7.57 -19.55 -8.71
N ALA A 155 -8.21 -18.42 -8.42
CA ALA A 155 -8.87 -17.56 -9.41
C ALA A 155 -7.92 -16.65 -10.22
N ASN A 156 -6.64 -16.49 -9.83
CA ASN A 156 -5.73 -15.60 -10.52
C ASN A 156 -4.97 -16.34 -11.64
N GLU A 157 -4.93 -15.72 -12.82
CA GLU A 157 -4.20 -16.26 -13.97
C GLU A 157 -2.68 -16.11 -13.79
N GLY A 158 -2.21 -15.17 -12.98
CA GLY A 158 -0.82 -15.05 -12.52
C GLY A 158 -0.01 -13.92 -13.17
N PHE A 159 -0.62 -13.10 -14.01
CA PHE A 159 -0.01 -11.92 -14.65
C PHE A 159 -0.37 -10.59 -13.96
N GLU A 160 -1.29 -10.61 -12.99
CA GLU A 160 -1.94 -9.42 -12.42
C GLU A 160 -0.94 -8.49 -11.71
N HIS A 161 0.18 -9.02 -11.25
CA HIS A 161 1.27 -8.22 -10.67
C HIS A 161 1.99 -7.35 -11.73
N PHE A 162 2.02 -7.75 -13.01
CA PHE A 162 2.49 -6.90 -14.11
C PHE A 162 1.42 -5.89 -14.53
N TYR A 163 0.16 -6.34 -14.68
CA TYR A 163 -1.00 -5.47 -14.89
C TYR A 163 -2.30 -6.17 -14.48
N ASP A 164 -3.04 -5.56 -13.56
CA ASP A 164 -4.37 -5.98 -13.15
C ASP A 164 -5.43 -5.09 -13.83
N PRO A 165 -6.28 -5.64 -14.72
CA PRO A 165 -7.30 -4.87 -15.40
C PRO A 165 -8.43 -4.38 -14.49
N VAL A 166 -8.65 -5.02 -13.33
CA VAL A 166 -9.72 -4.65 -12.38
C VAL A 166 -9.30 -3.47 -11.53
N SER A 167 -8.12 -3.55 -10.89
CA SER A 167 -7.63 -2.49 -10.01
C SER A 167 -6.83 -1.40 -10.74
N HIS A 168 -6.54 -1.59 -12.03
CA HIS A 168 -5.64 -0.73 -12.81
C HIS A 168 -4.31 -0.49 -12.09
N CYS A 169 -3.76 -1.53 -11.47
CA CYS A 169 -2.43 -1.51 -10.86
C CYS A 169 -1.50 -2.49 -11.59
N GLY A 170 -0.23 -2.60 -11.15
CA GLY A 170 0.78 -3.38 -11.85
C GLY A 170 2.09 -2.64 -12.07
N PHE A 171 3.16 -3.38 -12.34
CA PHE A 171 4.45 -2.80 -12.72
C PHE A 171 4.37 -2.01 -14.04
N ILE A 172 3.58 -2.47 -15.01
CA ILE A 172 3.36 -1.79 -16.29
C ILE A 172 2.66 -0.44 -16.04
N GLU A 173 1.56 -0.43 -15.30
CA GLU A 173 0.84 0.81 -14.99
C GLU A 173 1.66 1.74 -14.09
N LEU A 174 2.47 1.20 -13.17
CA LEU A 174 3.38 2.00 -12.36
C LEU A 174 4.44 2.71 -13.21
N LYS A 175 5.07 2.01 -14.16
CA LYS A 175 6.05 2.61 -15.07
C LYS A 175 5.40 3.66 -15.97
N LEU A 176 4.23 3.38 -16.55
CA LEU A 176 3.46 4.33 -17.34
C LEU A 176 3.09 5.58 -16.53
N ARG A 177 2.60 5.42 -15.30
CA ARG A 177 2.33 6.56 -14.40
C ARG A 177 3.57 7.39 -14.16
N ASN A 178 4.73 6.76 -13.91
CA ASN A 178 5.98 7.49 -13.70
C ASN A 178 6.43 8.26 -14.95
N LEU A 179 6.32 7.67 -16.14
CA LEU A 179 6.59 8.37 -17.41
C LEU A 179 5.67 9.59 -17.56
N ARG A 180 4.37 9.41 -17.30
CA ARG A 180 3.37 10.49 -17.38
C ARG A 180 3.64 11.68 -16.46
N ARG A 181 4.35 11.46 -15.34
CA ARG A 181 4.69 12.54 -14.39
C ARG A 181 5.64 13.56 -15.00
N ASN A 182 6.47 13.14 -15.94
CA ASN A 182 7.49 13.99 -16.56
C ASN A 182 7.04 14.54 -17.92
N LEU A 183 5.80 14.27 -18.34
CA LEU A 183 5.26 14.82 -19.59
C LEU A 183 5.06 16.32 -19.51
N HIS A 184 5.31 16.97 -20.63
CA HIS A 184 4.96 18.36 -20.89
C HIS A 184 3.43 18.51 -20.99
N GLU A 185 2.89 19.71 -20.72
CA GLU A 185 1.44 19.91 -20.56
C GLU A 185 0.63 19.57 -21.83
N ASP A 186 1.17 19.83 -23.01
CA ASP A 186 0.60 19.49 -24.32
C ASP A 186 0.48 17.98 -24.54
N GLN A 187 1.29 17.16 -23.86
CA GLN A 187 1.28 15.70 -23.96
C GLN A 187 0.37 15.05 -22.90
N ARG A 188 -0.22 15.83 -21.99
CA ARG A 188 -1.05 15.31 -20.90
C ARG A 188 -2.51 15.24 -21.30
N ARG A 189 -3.05 14.02 -21.35
CA ARG A 189 -4.49 13.77 -21.56
C ARG A 189 -5.37 14.24 -20.38
N TYR A 190 -4.82 14.27 -19.16
CA TYR A 190 -5.55 14.61 -17.95
C TYR A 190 -4.83 15.71 -17.16
N ARG A 191 -5.55 16.81 -16.85
CA ARG A 191 -5.07 17.83 -15.92
C ARG A 191 -5.09 17.30 -14.49
N LYS A 192 -4.11 17.72 -13.69
CA LYS A 192 -3.95 17.33 -12.29
C LYS A 192 -5.12 17.89 -11.46
N ARG A 193 -6.22 17.16 -11.31
CA ARG A 193 -7.16 17.38 -10.20
C ARG A 193 -6.57 16.74 -8.95
N GLY A 194 -6.46 17.53 -7.87
CA GLY A 194 -6.17 16.98 -6.54
C GLY A 194 -7.25 15.96 -6.20
N LYS A 195 -6.84 14.72 -5.89
CA LYS A 195 -7.75 13.67 -5.46
C LYS A 195 -7.57 13.43 -3.97
N SER A 196 -8.69 13.58 -3.25
CA SER A 196 -8.98 12.90 -1.99
C SER A 196 -8.85 11.39 -2.19
N SER A 197 -8.27 10.72 -1.20
CA SER A 197 -8.14 9.27 -1.16
C SER A 197 -9.38 8.71 -0.47
N GLU A 198 -10.25 8.03 -1.21
CA GLU A 198 -11.26 7.16 -0.62
C GLU A 198 -10.61 5.81 -0.33
N ALA A 199 -10.64 5.42 0.95
CA ALA A 199 -10.13 4.15 1.42
C ALA A 199 -11.09 3.02 1.02
N SER A 200 -10.53 1.97 0.43
CA SER A 200 -11.23 0.72 0.12
C SER A 200 -11.55 -0.03 1.42
N GLY A 201 -12.74 0.20 1.97
CA GLY A 201 -13.28 -0.58 3.08
C GLY A 201 -13.84 -1.92 2.59
N VAL A 202 -13.49 -3.01 3.28
CA VAL A 202 -14.22 -4.28 3.16
C VAL A 202 -15.63 -4.03 3.70
N ALA A 203 -16.64 -4.10 2.84
CA ALA A 203 -18.03 -3.96 3.26
C ALA A 203 -18.47 -5.21 4.02
N ILE A 204 -18.47 -5.12 5.35
CA ILE A 204 -19.19 -6.08 6.20
C ILE A 204 -20.67 -5.77 6.02
N THR A 205 -21.45 -6.74 5.53
CA THR A 205 -22.90 -6.59 5.40
C THR A 205 -23.52 -6.48 6.79
N LEU A 206 -23.87 -5.26 7.20
CA LEU A 206 -24.53 -4.98 8.47
C LEU A 206 -26.04 -4.88 8.24
N GLN A 207 -26.82 -5.67 8.98
CA GLN A 207 -28.27 -5.47 9.08
C GLN A 207 -28.54 -4.28 10.02
N ALA A 208 -29.50 -3.44 9.65
CA ALA A 208 -29.99 -2.37 10.52
C ALA A 208 -30.56 -2.98 11.81
N ILE A 209 -30.13 -2.44 12.96
CA ILE A 209 -30.53 -2.91 14.29
C ILE A 209 -31.94 -2.36 14.56
N SER A 210 -32.85 -3.20 15.06
CA SER A 210 -34.22 -2.77 15.40
C SER A 210 -34.24 -1.90 16.66
N GLU A 211 -35.22 -0.99 16.79
CA GLU A 211 -35.31 -0.01 17.90
C GLU A 211 -35.28 -0.66 19.30
N GLY A 212 -35.80 -1.88 19.45
CA GLY A 212 -35.78 -2.63 20.72
C GLY A 212 -34.43 -3.29 21.06
N GLU A 213 -33.60 -3.57 20.05
CA GLU A 213 -32.25 -4.14 20.24
C GLU A 213 -31.21 -3.06 20.57
N GLU A 214 -31.45 -1.82 20.13
CA GLU A 214 -30.58 -0.67 20.43
C GLU A 214 -30.59 -0.30 21.92
N GLU A 215 -31.77 -0.29 22.55
CA GLU A 215 -31.92 0.02 23.98
C GLU A 215 -31.24 -1.07 24.84
N SER A 216 -31.43 -2.35 24.49
CA SER A 216 -30.75 -3.47 25.14
C SER A 216 -29.23 -3.38 24.98
N ALA A 217 -28.74 -2.91 23.83
CA ALA A 217 -27.31 -2.72 23.61
C ALA A 217 -26.71 -1.62 24.48
N LYS A 218 -27.41 -0.48 24.64
CA LYS A 218 -26.97 0.63 25.51
C LYS A 218 -26.82 0.18 26.97
N ASP A 219 -27.73 -0.66 27.45
CA ASP A 219 -27.63 -1.28 28.77
C ASP A 219 -26.39 -2.16 28.90
N TRP A 220 -26.14 -3.03 27.91
CA TRP A 220 -24.95 -3.88 27.89
C TRP A 220 -23.65 -3.08 27.83
N ILE A 221 -23.60 -2.02 27.02
CA ILE A 221 -22.43 -1.12 26.93
C ILE A 221 -22.17 -0.50 28.30
N THR A 222 -23.19 0.11 28.90
CA THR A 222 -23.09 0.79 30.20
C THR A 222 -22.68 -0.16 31.32
N ALA A 223 -23.32 -1.34 31.38
CA ALA A 223 -22.99 -2.37 32.36
C ALA A 223 -21.55 -2.86 32.21
N THR A 224 -21.14 -3.25 30.99
CA THR A 224 -19.80 -3.77 30.69
C THR A 224 -18.69 -2.74 30.97
N LYS A 225 -18.98 -1.46 30.69
CA LYS A 225 -18.07 -0.34 30.97
C LYS A 225 -17.77 -0.21 32.47
N ARG A 226 -18.80 -0.41 33.32
CA ARG A 226 -18.73 -0.27 34.78
C ARG A 226 -18.19 -1.49 35.52
N ILE A 227 -18.34 -2.69 34.97
CA ILE A 227 -17.83 -3.92 35.59
C ILE A 227 -16.29 -3.88 35.64
N ARG A 228 -15.74 -4.16 36.82
CA ARG A 228 -14.28 -4.21 37.02
C ARG A 228 -13.71 -5.54 36.50
N PRO A 229 -12.57 -5.52 35.79
CA PRO A 229 -11.84 -6.74 35.43
C PRO A 229 -11.47 -7.53 36.68
N SER A 230 -12.00 -8.74 36.78
CA SER A 230 -11.64 -9.74 37.80
C SER A 230 -11.98 -11.14 37.27
N PRO A 231 -11.39 -12.21 37.82
CA PRO A 231 -11.69 -13.59 37.45
C PRO A 231 -13.21 -13.92 37.46
N GLU A 232 -13.94 -13.41 38.45
CA GLU A 232 -15.38 -13.65 38.64
C GLU A 232 -16.22 -12.94 37.57
N ASN A 233 -15.75 -11.77 37.11
CA ASN A 233 -16.45 -10.94 36.14
C ASN A 233 -16.12 -11.28 34.69
N LEU A 234 -15.11 -12.14 34.42
CA LEU A 234 -14.64 -12.45 33.07
C LEU A 234 -15.76 -12.90 32.15
N THR A 235 -16.63 -13.79 32.63
CA THR A 235 -17.74 -14.33 31.83
C THR A 235 -18.75 -13.24 31.46
N SER A 236 -19.12 -12.40 32.42
CA SER A 236 -20.05 -11.28 32.21
C SER A 236 -19.49 -10.24 31.24
N ILE A 237 -18.19 -9.89 31.39
CA ILE A 237 -17.51 -8.97 30.48
C ILE A 237 -17.47 -9.56 29.06
N LYS A 238 -17.06 -10.82 28.91
CA LYS A 238 -17.04 -11.50 27.59
C LYS A 238 -18.42 -11.51 26.94
N MET A 239 -19.46 -11.82 27.71
CA MET A 239 -20.85 -11.78 27.24
C MET A 239 -21.26 -10.37 26.79
N GLY A 240 -20.96 -9.34 27.57
CA GLY A 240 -21.24 -7.96 27.21
C GLY A 240 -20.51 -7.51 25.95
N MET A 241 -19.24 -7.85 25.80
CA MET A 241 -18.47 -7.60 24.58
C MET A 241 -19.09 -8.31 23.36
N GLN A 242 -19.59 -9.53 23.53
CA GLN A 242 -20.28 -10.28 22.49
C GLN A 242 -21.63 -9.67 22.11
N LYS A 243 -22.45 -9.28 23.08
CA LYS A 243 -23.77 -8.69 22.85
C LYS A 243 -23.69 -7.32 22.16
N THR A 244 -22.62 -6.57 22.41
CA THR A 244 -22.41 -5.23 21.85
C THR A 244 -21.63 -5.20 20.53
N PHE A 245 -21.18 -6.36 20.03
CA PHE A 245 -20.33 -6.43 18.83
C PHE A 245 -20.94 -5.74 17.60
N ASN A 246 -22.19 -6.06 17.24
CA ASN A 246 -22.83 -5.49 16.04
C ASN A 246 -23.01 -3.97 16.18
N ASN A 247 -23.44 -3.51 17.35
CA ASN A 247 -23.59 -2.09 17.66
C ASN A 247 -22.26 -1.34 17.52
N ARG A 248 -21.19 -1.88 18.11
CA ARG A 248 -19.83 -1.35 18.00
C ARG A 248 -19.35 -1.30 16.55
N ARG A 249 -19.53 -2.38 15.79
CA ARG A 249 -19.14 -2.42 14.36
C ARG A 249 -19.90 -1.40 13.53
N PHE A 250 -21.22 -1.33 13.70
CA PHE A 250 -22.05 -0.35 13.01
C PHE A 250 -21.62 1.07 13.33
N TRP A 251 -21.42 1.40 14.60
CA TRP A 251 -20.95 2.72 15.03
C TRP A 251 -19.58 3.07 14.42
N ILE A 252 -18.61 2.16 14.51
CA ILE A 252 -17.25 2.39 13.97
C ILE A 252 -17.29 2.62 12.45
N SER A 253 -18.08 1.82 11.72
CA SER A 253 -18.16 1.92 10.26
C SER A 253 -18.98 3.12 9.77
N SER A 254 -20.02 3.52 10.51
CA SER A 254 -20.92 4.61 10.10
C SER A 254 -20.43 5.99 10.54
N GLN A 255 -19.85 6.11 11.73
CA GLN A 255 -19.46 7.39 12.31
C GLN A 255 -17.95 7.65 12.27
N SER A 256 -17.13 6.64 11.96
CA SER A 256 -15.66 6.75 11.91
C SER A 256 -15.05 7.45 13.14
N PRO A 257 -15.37 7.01 14.37
CA PRO A 257 -14.83 7.58 15.59
C PRO A 257 -13.31 7.38 15.69
N THR A 258 -12.67 8.25 16.46
CA THR A 258 -11.25 8.16 16.81
C THR A 258 -10.94 6.95 17.69
N VAL A 259 -9.67 6.58 17.80
CA VAL A 259 -9.26 5.47 18.69
C VAL A 259 -9.55 5.82 20.14
N GLU A 260 -9.40 7.10 20.52
CA GLU A 260 -9.77 7.59 21.85
C GLU A 260 -11.24 7.36 22.14
N GLU A 261 -12.14 7.79 21.26
CA GLU A 261 -13.60 7.64 21.43
C GLU A 261 -14.00 6.17 21.53
N ILE A 262 -13.43 5.31 20.68
CA ILE A 262 -13.72 3.86 20.72
C ILE A 262 -13.32 3.26 22.07
N LEU A 263 -12.14 3.60 22.58
CA LEU A 263 -11.62 3.03 23.82
C LEU A 263 -12.24 3.68 25.06
N GLN A 264 -12.70 4.92 24.98
CA GLN A 264 -13.52 5.54 26.02
C GLN A 264 -14.88 4.84 26.13
N GLU A 265 -15.47 4.43 25.01
CA GLU A 265 -16.76 3.72 25.03
C GLU A 265 -16.62 2.24 25.39
N TYR A 266 -15.54 1.60 24.93
CA TYR A 266 -15.22 0.20 25.19
C TYR A 266 -13.87 0.04 25.91
N PRO A 267 -13.76 0.49 27.17
CA PRO A 267 -12.49 0.52 27.90
C PRO A 267 -11.88 -0.84 28.17
N ARG A 268 -12.67 -1.92 28.04
CA ARG A 268 -12.20 -3.29 28.22
C ARG A 268 -11.12 -3.67 27.21
N PHE A 269 -11.05 -3.03 26.04
CA PHE A 269 -9.94 -3.25 25.11
C PHE A 269 -8.58 -2.75 25.64
N VAL A 270 -8.59 -1.80 26.58
CA VAL A 270 -7.36 -1.24 27.17
C VAL A 270 -6.84 -2.12 28.30
N ASP A 271 -7.69 -2.45 29.27
CA ASP A 271 -7.27 -3.22 30.44
C ASP A 271 -7.39 -4.74 30.28
N MET A 272 -8.05 -5.21 29.23
CA MET A 272 -8.13 -6.62 28.86
C MET A 272 -7.80 -6.82 27.37
N PRO A 273 -6.53 -6.61 26.95
CA PRO A 273 -6.12 -6.57 25.54
C PRO A 273 -6.32 -7.89 24.77
N TYR A 274 -6.57 -9.02 25.45
CA TYR A 274 -6.99 -10.27 24.80
C TYR A 274 -8.39 -10.15 24.14
N LEU A 275 -9.22 -9.18 24.55
CA LEU A 275 -10.51 -8.94 23.92
C LEU A 275 -10.36 -8.41 22.48
N ILE A 276 -9.21 -7.82 22.13
CA ILE A 276 -8.88 -7.45 20.75
C ILE A 276 -8.81 -8.71 19.87
N ASP A 277 -8.26 -9.81 20.37
CA ASP A 277 -8.23 -11.08 19.62
C ASP A 277 -9.62 -11.63 19.42
N ALA A 278 -10.44 -11.65 20.48
CA ALA A 278 -11.80 -12.16 20.42
C ALA A 278 -12.66 -11.35 19.44
N GLU A 279 -12.46 -10.03 19.41
CA GLU A 279 -13.12 -9.13 18.49
C GLU A 279 -12.68 -9.37 17.04
N PHE A 280 -11.37 -9.50 16.80
CA PHE A 280 -10.81 -9.80 15.48
C PHE A 280 -11.23 -11.18 14.98
N ALA A 281 -11.20 -12.21 15.82
CA ALA A 281 -11.66 -13.56 15.50
C ALA A 281 -13.12 -13.58 15.05
N ARG A 282 -13.95 -12.69 15.60
CA ARG A 282 -15.34 -12.55 15.19
C ARG A 282 -15.50 -11.83 13.85
N MET A 283 -14.63 -10.87 13.54
CA MET A 283 -14.59 -10.23 12.21
C MET A 283 -14.07 -11.19 11.14
N PHE A 284 -13.11 -12.04 11.51
CA PHE A 284 -12.37 -12.92 10.60
C PHE A 284 -12.24 -14.33 11.20
N PRO A 285 -13.33 -15.12 11.21
CA PRO A 285 -13.31 -16.45 11.83
C PRO A 285 -12.22 -17.37 11.26
N GLY A 286 -11.43 -17.98 12.15
CA GLY A 286 -10.37 -18.92 11.81
C GLY A 286 -9.05 -18.27 11.39
N LYS A 287 -8.95 -16.93 11.43
CA LYS A 287 -7.75 -16.19 11.04
C LYS A 287 -6.95 -15.66 12.23
N GLU A 288 -7.49 -15.73 13.44
CA GLU A 288 -6.96 -15.09 14.66
C GLU A 288 -5.55 -15.53 15.04
N ASP A 289 -5.16 -16.77 14.74
CA ASP A 289 -3.84 -17.30 15.10
C ASP A 289 -2.89 -17.41 13.90
N LEU A 290 -3.35 -17.08 12.68
CA LEU A 290 -2.58 -17.38 11.46
C LEU A 290 -1.24 -16.67 11.44
N PHE A 291 -1.20 -15.43 11.95
CA PHE A 291 0.05 -14.68 12.06
C PHE A 291 1.03 -15.40 12.98
N LEU A 292 0.64 -15.70 14.22
CA LEU A 292 1.49 -16.41 15.17
C LEU A 292 1.95 -17.78 14.66
N ARG A 293 1.07 -18.52 13.98
CA ARG A 293 1.39 -19.86 13.42
C ARG A 293 2.36 -19.79 12.24
N LYS A 294 2.23 -18.79 11.37
CA LYS A 294 3.03 -18.69 10.13
C LYS A 294 4.30 -17.86 10.29
N TRP A 295 4.28 -16.84 11.13
CA TRP A 295 5.32 -15.82 11.17
C TRP A 295 6.69 -16.41 11.48
N GLU A 296 6.90 -16.92 12.70
CA GLU A 296 8.19 -17.46 13.15
C GLU A 296 8.56 -18.77 12.45
N GLY A 297 7.58 -19.64 12.19
CA GLY A 297 7.84 -20.98 11.66
C GLY A 297 8.05 -21.03 10.15
N HIS A 298 7.46 -20.10 9.39
CA HIS A 298 7.42 -20.20 7.92
C HIS A 298 7.93 -18.91 7.25
N ILE A 299 7.46 -17.73 7.67
CA ILE A 299 7.77 -16.47 6.98
C ILE A 299 9.18 -15.98 7.32
N VAL A 300 9.51 -15.89 8.62
CA VAL A 300 10.80 -15.39 9.10
C VAL A 300 11.99 -16.19 8.54
N PRO A 301 12.00 -17.53 8.57
CA PRO A 301 13.12 -18.31 8.01
C PRO A 301 13.30 -18.09 6.51
N LYS A 302 12.19 -17.96 5.76
CA LYS A 302 12.23 -17.69 4.32
C LYS A 302 12.74 -16.30 4.01
N LEU A 303 12.33 -15.27 4.76
CA LEU A 303 12.86 -13.91 4.61
C LEU A 303 14.37 -13.87 4.86
N LEU A 304 14.85 -14.56 5.89
CA LEU A 304 16.28 -14.65 6.19
C LEU A 304 17.03 -15.37 5.06
N LYS A 305 16.48 -16.49 4.54
CA LYS A 305 17.07 -17.23 3.41
C LYS A 305 17.12 -16.41 2.11
N VAL A 306 16.11 -15.60 1.82
CA VAL A 306 16.17 -14.64 0.68
C VAL A 306 17.32 -13.65 0.89
N ALA A 307 17.43 -13.08 2.09
CA ALA A 307 18.45 -12.10 2.39
C ALA A 307 19.88 -12.67 2.28
N THR A 308 20.12 -13.90 2.72
CA THR A 308 21.42 -14.56 2.56
C THR A 308 21.76 -14.78 1.09
N LEU A 309 20.82 -15.30 0.29
CA LEU A 309 21.02 -15.54 -1.14
C LEU A 309 21.27 -14.25 -1.93
N GLU A 310 20.61 -13.15 -1.55
CA GLU A 310 20.82 -11.86 -2.21
C GLU A 310 22.15 -11.21 -1.79
N ASN A 311 22.58 -11.36 -0.53
CA ASN A 311 23.89 -10.86 -0.06
C ASN A 311 25.07 -11.63 -0.68
N GLU A 312 24.95 -12.94 -0.93
CA GLU A 312 25.97 -13.73 -1.63
C GLU A 312 26.20 -13.23 -3.08
N ASN A 313 25.19 -12.58 -3.67
CA ASN A 313 25.24 -12.05 -5.03
C ASN A 313 25.64 -10.55 -5.09
N ASP A 314 25.74 -9.86 -3.95
CA ASP A 314 26.15 -8.44 -3.85
C ASP A 314 26.97 -8.19 -2.57
N PRO A 315 28.31 -8.38 -2.60
CA PRO A 315 29.18 -8.25 -1.43
C PRO A 315 29.40 -6.80 -0.96
N SER A 316 28.80 -5.80 -1.62
CA SER A 316 29.01 -4.37 -1.33
C SER A 316 28.05 -3.80 -0.27
N GLU A 317 26.95 -4.50 0.03
CA GLU A 317 25.99 -4.08 1.04
C GLU A 317 26.39 -4.63 2.42
N PRO A 318 26.46 -3.79 3.48
CA PRO A 318 26.78 -4.28 4.80
C PRO A 318 25.74 -5.34 5.19
N SER A 319 26.24 -6.55 5.48
CA SER A 319 25.45 -7.63 6.04
C SER A 319 24.55 -7.02 7.13
N VAL A 320 23.24 -7.26 7.07
CA VAL A 320 22.35 -6.96 8.21
C VAL A 320 23.01 -7.63 9.40
N GLY A 321 23.67 -6.81 10.23
CA GLY A 321 24.67 -7.28 11.17
C GLY A 321 24.09 -8.44 11.96
N GLU A 322 24.87 -9.51 12.10
CA GLU A 322 24.64 -10.49 13.14
C GLU A 322 24.93 -9.81 14.48
N GLU A 323 24.07 -8.87 14.89
CA GLU A 323 23.94 -8.54 16.28
C GLU A 323 23.36 -9.81 16.92
N ILE A 324 24.25 -10.58 17.55
CA ILE A 324 23.97 -11.89 18.18
C ILE A 324 22.76 -11.82 19.13
N ASP A 325 22.40 -10.62 19.57
CA ASP A 325 21.35 -10.32 20.52
C ASP A 325 20.06 -9.73 19.89
N GLU A 326 19.89 -9.78 18.55
CA GLU A 326 18.69 -9.23 17.91
C GLU A 326 17.57 -10.27 17.70
N SER A 327 16.35 -9.97 18.19
CA SER A 327 15.17 -10.82 17.99
C SER A 327 14.91 -11.12 16.50
N ARG A 328 14.61 -12.39 16.17
CA ARG A 328 14.31 -12.83 14.80
C ARG A 328 13.15 -12.05 14.17
N CYS A 329 12.12 -11.74 14.96
CA CYS A 329 11.00 -10.92 14.50
C CYS A 329 11.46 -9.51 14.13
N PHE A 330 12.36 -8.90 14.90
CA PHE A 330 12.86 -7.55 14.62
C PHE A 330 13.73 -7.53 13.36
N ARG A 331 14.59 -8.55 13.17
CA ARG A 331 15.34 -8.77 11.92
C ARG A 331 14.40 -8.91 10.73
N ALA A 332 13.34 -9.70 10.86
CA ALA A 332 12.35 -9.87 9.79
C ALA A 332 11.62 -8.56 9.44
N LEU A 333 11.28 -7.74 10.44
CA LEU A 333 10.72 -6.40 10.21
C LEU A 333 11.69 -5.50 9.44
N LYS A 334 12.98 -5.48 9.79
CA LYS A 334 14.02 -4.75 9.04
C LYS A 334 14.11 -5.20 7.58
N LEU A 335 14.06 -6.52 7.35
CA LEU A 335 14.08 -7.07 5.99
C LEU A 335 12.82 -6.69 5.21
N LEU A 336 11.63 -6.75 5.83
CA LEU A 336 10.40 -6.32 5.19
C LEU A 336 10.43 -4.86 4.78
N THR A 337 10.94 -3.94 5.61
CA THR A 337 11.03 -2.52 5.21
C THR A 337 12.07 -2.29 4.12
N ARG A 338 13.09 -3.16 3.97
CA ARG A 338 14.00 -3.15 2.82
C ARG A 338 13.33 -3.64 1.54
N TYR A 339 12.60 -4.76 1.61
CA TYR A 339 11.93 -5.37 0.45
C TYR A 339 10.68 -4.61 -0.01
N LEU A 340 10.00 -3.97 0.95
CA LEU A 340 8.78 -3.20 0.74
C LEU A 340 9.04 -1.75 1.19
N PRO A 341 9.93 -1.01 0.51
CA PRO A 341 10.40 0.28 0.98
C PRO A 341 9.27 1.31 1.06
N PRO A 342 9.36 2.23 2.04
CA PRO A 342 8.34 3.23 2.30
C PRO A 342 8.03 4.05 1.05
N THR A 343 6.76 4.37 0.89
CA THR A 343 6.33 5.25 -0.20
C THR A 343 6.78 6.67 0.10
N ALA A 344 7.42 7.33 -0.87
CA ALA A 344 7.31 8.78 -0.94
C ALA A 344 5.84 9.10 -1.24
N SER A 345 5.02 9.29 -0.21
CA SER A 345 3.70 9.90 -0.40
C SER A 345 3.92 11.26 -1.06
N GLY A 346 3.01 11.64 -1.96
CA GLY A 346 3.17 12.77 -2.87
C GLY A 346 3.53 14.07 -2.14
N ARG A 347 4.14 15.00 -2.88
CA ARG A 347 4.45 16.38 -2.44
C ARG A 347 3.18 17.13 -2.01
N SER A 348 2.63 16.85 -0.83
CA SER A 348 1.95 17.89 -0.06
C SER A 348 3.03 18.71 0.64
N LYS A 349 2.85 20.03 0.72
CA LYS A 349 3.77 20.91 1.47
C LYS A 349 3.89 20.37 2.89
N GLY A 350 5.10 20.03 3.32
CA GLY A 350 5.41 19.57 4.69
C GLY A 350 5.88 18.10 4.81
N TRP A 351 5.65 17.23 3.82
CA TRP A 351 6.02 15.82 4.00
C TRP A 351 7.49 15.51 3.66
N THR A 352 8.23 14.96 4.62
CA THR A 352 9.61 14.49 4.42
C THR A 352 9.64 13.09 3.80
N LYS A 353 10.60 12.84 2.89
CA LYS A 353 10.84 11.49 2.35
C LYS A 353 11.20 10.55 3.51
N CYS A 354 10.37 9.54 3.78
CA CYS A 354 10.69 8.50 4.75
C CYS A 354 11.74 7.55 4.15
N SER A 355 12.89 7.41 4.82
CA SER A 355 13.93 6.46 4.43
C SER A 355 13.57 5.07 4.94
N VAL A 356 14.16 4.02 4.37
CA VAL A 356 13.99 2.64 4.88
C VAL A 356 14.36 2.56 6.36
N LYS A 357 15.43 3.26 6.77
CA LYS A 357 15.89 3.34 8.16
C LYS A 357 14.87 4.02 9.08
N SER A 358 14.13 5.02 8.60
CA SER A 358 13.09 5.69 9.39
C SER A 358 11.71 5.04 9.29
N ALA A 359 11.47 4.12 8.34
CA ALA A 359 10.17 3.46 8.19
C ALA A 359 9.81 2.61 9.42
N LEU A 360 10.80 1.93 10.02
CA LEU A 360 10.59 1.06 11.17
C LEU A 360 10.00 1.79 12.38
N SER A 361 10.32 3.08 12.57
CA SER A 361 9.82 3.86 13.71
C SER A 361 8.31 4.16 13.66
N TYR A 362 7.67 3.87 12.51
CA TYR A 362 6.21 3.91 12.34
C TYR A 362 5.52 2.58 12.73
N ILE A 363 6.27 1.49 12.98
CA ILE A 363 5.75 0.25 13.61
C ILE A 363 6.27 0.12 15.04
N LEU A 364 7.56 0.30 15.25
CA LEU A 364 8.24 -0.02 16.50
C LEU A 364 9.22 1.09 16.89
N GLU A 365 9.02 1.66 18.08
CA GLU A 365 9.94 2.61 18.70
C GLU A 365 10.54 1.99 19.96
N VAL A 366 11.88 1.97 20.06
CA VAL A 366 12.57 1.45 21.24
C VAL A 366 12.87 2.61 22.20
N LYS A 367 12.58 2.42 23.48
CA LYS A 367 12.77 3.39 24.57
C LYS A 367 13.55 2.76 25.73
N PRO A 368 14.34 3.56 26.48
CA PRO A 368 15.09 3.04 27.62
C PRO A 368 14.17 2.54 28.74
N THR A 369 14.65 1.58 29.51
CA THR A 369 13.98 1.11 30.73
C THR A 369 13.71 2.28 31.69
N GLY A 370 12.56 2.27 32.36
CA GLY A 370 12.13 3.36 33.26
C GLY A 370 11.36 4.50 32.57
N THR A 371 11.17 4.43 31.25
CA THR A 371 10.28 5.38 30.54
C THR A 371 8.84 5.22 31.03
N SER A 372 8.20 6.30 31.47
CA SER A 372 6.84 6.26 31.99
C SER A 372 5.80 6.37 30.87
N ILE A 373 4.63 5.74 31.04
CA ILE A 373 3.51 5.82 30.07
C ILE A 373 3.13 7.27 29.72
N PRO A 374 2.98 8.20 30.69
CA PRO A 374 2.66 9.60 30.37
C PRO A 374 3.67 10.25 29.42
N SER A 375 4.97 9.95 29.57
CA SER A 375 6.01 10.48 28.68
C SER A 375 5.89 9.96 27.24
N LEU A 376 5.33 8.76 27.03
CA LEU A 376 5.09 8.21 25.69
C LEU A 376 3.97 8.94 24.96
N LEU A 377 3.00 9.45 25.72
CA LEU A 377 1.83 10.18 25.25
C LEU A 377 2.11 11.68 25.07
N GLN A 378 3.16 12.21 25.71
CA GLN A 378 3.54 13.61 25.58
C GLN A 378 4.21 13.88 24.22
N GLY A 379 3.74 14.91 23.50
CA GLY A 379 4.31 15.30 22.21
C GLY A 379 5.70 15.91 22.36
N SER A 380 6.64 15.59 21.46
CA SER A 380 7.83 16.43 21.28
C SER A 380 7.40 17.73 20.59
N LEU A 381 7.72 18.87 21.19
CA LEU A 381 7.53 20.20 20.57
C LEU A 381 8.20 20.31 19.19
N GLU A 382 9.18 19.46 18.87
CA GLU A 382 9.89 19.47 17.58
C GLU A 382 9.09 18.84 16.43
N ALA A 383 8.06 18.01 16.72
CA ALA A 383 7.20 17.42 15.69
C ALA A 383 6.16 18.42 15.13
N ALA A 384 5.90 19.52 15.85
CA ALA A 384 4.91 20.53 15.48
C ALA A 384 5.34 21.40 14.28
N ALA A 385 6.64 21.44 13.94
CA ALA A 385 7.17 22.35 12.91
C ALA A 385 7.31 21.73 11.51
N GLY A 386 6.81 20.51 11.26
CA GLY A 386 6.92 19.92 9.92
C GLY A 386 6.01 18.74 9.59
N ALA A 387 5.46 18.02 10.56
CA ALA A 387 4.58 16.87 10.30
C ALA A 387 3.34 16.92 11.20
N ALA A 388 2.42 17.86 10.91
CA ALA A 388 1.07 17.86 11.45
C ALA A 388 0.24 16.71 10.83
N GLY A 389 0.67 15.47 11.02
CA GLY A 389 0.04 14.27 10.48
C GLY A 389 -0.41 13.35 11.60
N VAL A 390 -1.63 12.82 11.48
CA VAL A 390 -2.14 11.78 12.37
C VAL A 390 -1.14 10.61 12.40
N HIS A 391 -0.55 10.33 13.56
CA HIS A 391 0.31 9.17 13.73
C HIS A 391 -0.57 7.99 14.10
N GLN A 392 -0.63 7.01 13.20
CA GLN A 392 -1.34 5.77 13.48
C GLN A 392 -0.74 5.05 14.70
N PRO A 393 -1.53 4.23 15.40
CA PRO A 393 -1.05 3.43 16.52
C PRO A 393 0.21 2.64 16.14
N LYS A 394 1.16 2.57 17.06
CA LYS A 394 2.43 1.85 16.88
C LYS A 394 2.87 1.18 18.17
N LEU A 395 3.81 0.26 18.08
CA LEU A 395 4.47 -0.36 19.22
C LEU A 395 5.57 0.54 19.79
N VAL A 396 5.62 0.58 21.12
CA VAL A 396 6.76 1.03 21.89
C VAL A 396 7.31 -0.15 22.66
N CYS A 397 8.60 -0.42 22.49
CA CYS A 397 9.37 -1.37 23.28
C CYS A 397 10.12 -0.59 24.37
N ILE A 398 9.79 -0.83 25.63
CA ILE A 398 10.55 -0.30 26.76
C ILE A 398 11.58 -1.37 27.17
N GLY A 399 12.86 -1.01 27.13
CA GLY A 399 13.97 -1.95 27.33
C GLY A 399 14.46 -2.56 26.02
N HIS A 400 15.31 -3.59 26.13
CA HIS A 400 15.91 -4.24 24.98
C HIS A 400 15.08 -5.45 24.52
N PRO A 401 14.77 -5.60 23.21
CA PRO A 401 13.96 -6.71 22.67
C PRO A 401 14.42 -8.14 22.98
N SER A 402 15.65 -8.31 23.47
CA SER A 402 16.27 -9.62 23.74
C SER A 402 16.38 -10.00 25.21
N THR A 403 16.11 -9.07 26.14
CA THR A 403 16.26 -9.31 27.59
C THR A 403 14.91 -9.20 28.29
N THR A 404 14.51 -7.98 28.64
CA THR A 404 13.22 -7.66 29.28
C THR A 404 12.60 -6.49 28.54
N ALA A 405 11.78 -6.83 27.54
CA ALA A 405 11.04 -5.85 26.76
C ALA A 405 9.58 -5.83 27.21
N GLN A 406 9.11 -4.65 27.62
CA GLN A 406 7.67 -4.40 27.74
C GLN A 406 7.18 -3.77 26.45
N TYR A 407 6.15 -4.36 25.85
CA TYR A 407 5.53 -3.83 24.65
C TYR A 407 4.25 -3.09 24.97
N ILE A 408 4.10 -1.91 24.38
CA ILE A 408 2.93 -1.04 24.58
C ILE A 408 2.44 -0.59 23.21
N ILE A 409 1.16 -0.72 22.93
CA ILE A 409 0.56 -0.03 21.77
C ILE A 409 0.27 1.41 22.17
N VAL A 410 0.80 2.37 21.41
CA VAL A 410 0.64 3.80 21.66
C VAL A 410 -0.06 4.45 20.47
N ALA A 411 -1.24 4.99 20.71
CA ALA A 411 -1.94 5.90 19.80
C ALA A 411 -1.82 7.31 20.40
N ARG A 412 -0.73 8.01 20.04
CA ARG A 412 -0.32 9.24 20.72
C ARG A 412 -1.34 10.36 20.60
N ASN A 413 -1.90 10.55 19.41
CA ASN A 413 -2.84 11.63 19.14
C ASN A 413 -4.17 11.43 19.88
N ASP A 414 -4.51 10.17 20.13
CA ASP A 414 -5.66 9.71 20.89
C ASP A 414 -5.39 9.60 22.41
N LYS A 415 -4.15 9.94 22.85
CA LYS A 415 -3.70 9.83 24.25
C LYS A 415 -3.92 8.43 24.86
N VAL A 416 -3.83 7.40 24.04
CA VAL A 416 -4.05 6.00 24.44
C VAL A 416 -2.72 5.26 24.50
N ALA A 417 -2.53 4.53 25.60
CA ALA A 417 -1.49 3.53 25.73
C ALA A 417 -2.11 2.22 26.24
N ILE A 418 -1.83 1.11 25.56
CA ILE A 418 -2.30 -0.23 25.91
C ILE A 418 -1.07 -1.08 26.21
N PRO A 419 -0.72 -1.29 27.50
CA PRO A 419 0.32 -2.24 27.88
C PRO A 419 -0.07 -3.63 27.43
N LEU A 420 0.82 -4.29 26.70
CA LEU A 420 0.67 -5.71 26.38
C LEU A 420 1.32 -6.50 27.51
N GLN A 421 0.65 -7.57 27.93
CA GLN A 421 1.24 -8.51 28.89
C GLN A 421 2.50 -9.14 28.27
N ASP A 422 3.38 -9.76 29.07
CA ASP A 422 4.73 -10.25 28.68
C ASP A 422 4.70 -11.26 27.52
N GLU A 423 4.49 -10.73 26.32
CA GLU A 423 4.34 -11.44 25.06
C GLU A 423 5.36 -10.82 24.11
N GLY A 424 6.26 -11.63 23.55
CA GLY A 424 7.37 -11.14 22.73
C GLY A 424 6.93 -10.32 21.51
N LEU A 425 7.89 -9.71 20.81
CA LEU A 425 7.62 -8.78 19.69
C LEU A 425 6.62 -9.34 18.65
N THR A 426 6.65 -10.63 18.37
CA THR A 426 5.73 -11.28 17.42
C THR A 426 4.27 -11.18 17.86
N CYS A 427 4.00 -11.44 19.14
CA CYS A 427 2.66 -11.28 19.71
C CYS A 427 2.27 -9.80 19.76
N ALA A 428 3.19 -8.92 20.11
CA ALA A 428 2.93 -7.48 20.10
C ALA A 428 2.56 -6.96 18.70
N LEU A 429 3.24 -7.47 17.66
CA LEU A 429 2.97 -7.12 16.26
C LEU A 429 1.61 -7.64 15.79
N ASP A 430 1.28 -8.88 16.16
CA ASP A 430 -0.03 -9.49 15.94
C ASP A 430 -1.16 -8.64 16.57
N LYS A 431 -0.98 -8.26 17.84
CA LYS A 431 -1.91 -7.36 18.57
C LYS A 431 -2.09 -6.02 17.90
N LEU A 432 -0.99 -5.37 17.50
CA LEU A 432 -1.07 -4.08 16.81
C LEU A 432 -1.86 -4.20 15.51
N PHE A 433 -1.57 -5.22 14.69
CA PHE A 433 -2.30 -5.45 13.44
C PHE A 433 -3.81 -5.62 13.68
N LYS A 434 -4.18 -6.47 14.65
CA LYS A 434 -5.58 -6.72 15.00
C LYS A 434 -6.27 -5.46 15.51
N MET A 435 -5.60 -4.65 16.34
CA MET A 435 -6.12 -3.39 16.85
C MET A 435 -6.45 -2.42 15.71
N LEU A 436 -5.59 -2.31 14.69
CA LEU A 436 -5.86 -1.44 13.53
C LEU A 436 -7.15 -1.87 12.80
N TRP A 437 -7.41 -3.17 12.66
CA TRP A 437 -8.66 -3.68 12.09
C TRP A 437 -9.87 -3.48 13.01
N VAL A 438 -9.74 -3.79 14.30
CA VAL A 438 -10.81 -3.67 15.30
C VAL A 438 -11.30 -2.22 15.42
N CYS A 439 -10.38 -1.26 15.36
CA CYS A 439 -10.69 0.16 15.42
C CYS A 439 -10.92 0.80 14.04
N ASN A 440 -10.88 0.03 12.95
CA ASN A 440 -11.00 0.52 11.56
C ASN A 440 -10.03 1.67 11.23
N VAL A 441 -8.78 1.52 11.64
CA VAL A 441 -7.72 2.51 11.49
C VAL A 441 -6.92 2.21 10.22
N ALA A 442 -6.75 3.22 9.37
CA ALA A 442 -5.92 3.11 8.18
C ALA A 442 -4.44 2.83 8.54
N TYR A 443 -3.73 2.08 7.70
CA TYR A 443 -2.30 1.84 7.93
C TYR A 443 -1.46 3.12 7.82
N PRO A 444 -0.30 3.20 8.49
CA PRO A 444 0.68 4.23 8.19
C PRO A 444 1.06 4.19 6.71
N VAL A 445 0.95 5.31 6.00
CA VAL A 445 1.23 5.40 4.55
C VAL A 445 2.67 5.01 4.19
N GLN A 446 3.59 5.16 5.14
CA GLN A 446 4.99 4.76 5.03
C GLN A 446 5.14 3.23 4.98
N LEU A 447 4.16 2.48 5.50
CA LEU A 447 4.22 1.04 5.71
C LEU A 447 3.04 0.31 5.08
N GLU A 448 2.27 0.97 4.22
CA GLU A 448 1.10 0.40 3.55
C GLU A 448 1.42 -0.99 2.95
N SER A 449 2.55 -1.13 2.24
CA SER A 449 2.98 -2.40 1.66
C SER A 449 3.37 -3.46 2.70
N VAL A 450 3.95 -3.06 3.84
CA VAL A 450 4.31 -3.97 4.94
C VAL A 450 3.05 -4.52 5.59
N TYR A 451 2.07 -3.67 5.89
CA TYR A 451 0.78 -4.11 6.43
C TYR A 451 -0.02 -4.93 5.41
N SER A 452 0.05 -4.59 4.12
CA SER A 452 -0.53 -5.42 3.05
C SER A 452 0.11 -6.81 2.95
N PHE A 453 1.41 -6.91 3.30
CA PHE A 453 2.07 -8.21 3.43
C PHE A 453 1.58 -8.96 4.67
N PHE A 454 1.33 -8.29 5.80
CA PHE A 454 0.71 -8.93 6.97
C PHE A 454 -0.69 -9.47 6.66
N GLU A 455 -1.51 -8.76 5.89
CA GLU A 455 -2.80 -9.28 5.40
C GLU A 455 -2.64 -10.64 4.72
N HIS A 456 -1.61 -10.82 3.89
CA HIS A 456 -1.31 -12.13 3.30
C HIS A 456 -0.98 -13.21 4.35
N VAL A 457 -0.21 -12.87 5.39
CA VAL A 457 0.08 -13.82 6.48
C VAL A 457 -1.22 -14.29 7.16
N TYR A 458 -2.18 -13.39 7.32
CA TYR A 458 -3.53 -13.69 7.83
C TYR A 458 -4.48 -14.34 6.80
N ASP A 459 -4.03 -14.68 5.58
CA ASP A 459 -4.89 -15.11 4.47
C ASP A 459 -6.04 -14.12 4.18
N MET A 460 -5.80 -12.83 4.37
CA MET A 460 -6.71 -11.75 4.00
C MET A 460 -6.39 -11.24 2.59
N PRO A 461 -7.39 -10.68 1.88
CA PRO A 461 -7.15 -10.04 0.59
C PRO A 461 -6.15 -8.88 0.73
N ILE A 462 -5.08 -8.92 -0.08
CA ILE A 462 -4.04 -7.87 -0.07
C ILE A 462 -4.63 -6.56 -0.62
N SER A 463 -4.65 -5.54 0.23
CA SER A 463 -5.13 -4.20 -0.07
C SER A 463 -4.00 -3.29 -0.59
N GLY A 464 -4.34 -2.06 -1.00
CA GLY A 464 -3.37 -1.02 -1.31
C GLY A 464 -2.84 -0.92 -2.75
N ALA A 465 -2.32 0.25 -3.11
CA ALA A 465 -1.96 0.61 -4.49
C ALA A 465 -0.68 -0.06 -5.02
N LYS A 466 0.12 -0.67 -4.14
CA LYS A 466 1.42 -1.30 -4.45
C LYS A 466 1.39 -2.82 -4.37
N ARG A 467 0.22 -3.41 -4.51
CA ARG A 467 -0.02 -4.86 -4.49
C ARG A 467 1.07 -5.65 -5.23
N SER A 468 1.49 -5.23 -6.42
CA SER A 468 2.52 -5.92 -7.24
C SER A 468 3.82 -6.26 -6.52
N LYS A 469 4.37 -5.34 -5.72
CA LYS A 469 5.63 -5.58 -4.97
C LYS A 469 5.43 -6.59 -3.85
N VAL A 470 4.28 -6.53 -3.19
CA VAL A 470 3.89 -7.47 -2.14
C VAL A 470 3.73 -8.86 -2.74
N LEU A 471 3.02 -8.99 -3.88
CA LEU A 471 2.87 -10.26 -4.59
C LEU A 471 4.22 -10.83 -5.03
N GLU A 472 5.13 -9.99 -5.53
CA GLU A 472 6.48 -10.41 -5.93
C GLU A 472 7.27 -10.98 -4.75
N LEU A 473 7.24 -10.31 -3.59
CA LEU A 473 7.90 -10.83 -2.39
C LEU A 473 7.27 -12.15 -1.93
N ILE A 474 5.94 -12.26 -1.93
CA ILE A 474 5.23 -13.50 -1.58
C ILE A 474 5.68 -14.65 -2.49
N ALA A 475 5.71 -14.41 -3.81
CA ALA A 475 6.14 -15.42 -4.78
C ALA A 475 7.59 -15.85 -4.54
N LYS A 476 8.49 -14.89 -4.26
CA LYS A 476 9.88 -15.19 -3.90
C LYS A 476 9.96 -16.12 -2.68
N LEU A 477 9.18 -15.84 -1.63
CA LEU A 477 9.17 -16.68 -0.42
C LEU A 477 8.54 -18.06 -0.69
N GLN A 478 7.52 -18.15 -1.53
CA GLN A 478 6.89 -19.42 -1.91
C GLN A 478 7.83 -20.31 -2.72
N ALA A 479 8.68 -19.73 -3.57
CA ALA A 479 9.68 -20.47 -4.35
C ALA A 479 10.79 -21.11 -3.51
N LEU A 480 11.01 -20.62 -2.28
CA LEU A 480 11.89 -21.26 -1.32
C LEU A 480 11.14 -22.44 -0.68
N VAL A 481 11.42 -23.64 -1.18
CA VAL A 481 11.06 -24.91 -0.53
C VAL A 481 11.84 -25.06 0.77
#